data_AF-A0AB73KL05-F1
#
_entry.id   AF-A0AB73KL05-F1
#
_cell.length_a   1.000
_cell.length_b   1.000
_cell.length_c   1.000
_cell.angle_alpha   90.00
_cell.angle_beta   90.00
_cell.angle_gamma   90.00
#
_symmetry.space_group_name_H-M   'P 1'
#
loop_
_entity.id
_entity.type
_entity.pdbx_description
1 polymer ?
#
loop_
_entity_poly.entity_id
_entity_poly.type
_entity_poly.pdbx_seq_one_letter_code
_entity_poly.pdbx_strand_id
1 'polypeptide(L)'
;MAAPTTTATAGEETAGPLGGTFLGRPRWFTTLFGLDMWERFSFYGMAAILFLYASATKAEGGLGLSEDTATALFGVYLASVFLASVPGGWLGDRILGARRATLYGGVLIALGHCSMALPAVPSVYVGMALIAAGTGLLKPNLATVLAACYARDSRAERDAGFAIFYMSIQVSAVAAPIVCGALGESVDWHLGFGAAAVGMILGLAQFLRGTKYFGEIGQRPERPASAEEWRRVKRRTAAALTVLTVLYGADAAAGTFDLRHVLALGGLLSIVLPVVCFRRLLRNPVVTAQERERIRSYIWLFLSAAFFWMLYIQGGTVLSLFAKVGTDRTIGGFTVPASWFQAVVPLFILAAAPVSAWLWVRLGDRLGAPAKFGIGLGLMGLSLLLMALATVVGSDGHLVSPLWLIVAYALQACGEVALAPVGMSVTTEVAPRTFVSQMIGLFWLAAALGAGVGGHAVQLSKTSTPGAGYYLALGIPALLAGGALILGSRRLRARLGV
;
A
#
# COMPACT_ATOMS: atom_id res chain seq x y z
N MET A 1 29.90 34.92 -53.77
CA MET A 1 28.87 35.67 -53.02
C MET A 1 27.59 34.84 -53.06
N ALA A 2 27.37 34.01 -52.04
CA ALA A 2 26.18 33.19 -51.89
C ALA A 2 25.85 33.18 -50.39
N ALA A 3 24.69 33.73 -50.05
CA ALA A 3 24.19 33.80 -48.68
C ALA A 3 23.66 32.41 -48.25
N PRO A 4 23.92 31.94 -47.02
CA PRO A 4 23.19 30.82 -46.47
C PRO A 4 21.88 31.32 -45.87
N THR A 5 20.77 30.89 -46.46
CA THR A 5 19.43 30.93 -45.88
C THR A 5 19.38 30.07 -44.62
N THR A 6 19.33 30.70 -43.46
CA THR A 6 18.93 30.06 -42.20
C THR A 6 17.41 29.93 -42.17
N THR A 7 16.92 28.73 -42.50
CA THR A 7 15.57 28.30 -42.13
C THR A 7 15.51 28.11 -40.62
N ALA A 8 15.17 29.18 -39.90
CA ALA A 8 14.72 29.09 -38.52
C ALA A 8 13.38 28.34 -38.51
N THR A 9 13.40 27.06 -38.15
CA THR A 9 12.21 26.31 -37.78
C THR A 9 11.70 26.84 -36.44
N ALA A 10 10.82 27.82 -36.50
CA ALA A 10 9.87 28.10 -35.44
C ALA A 10 8.81 26.98 -35.44
N GLY A 11 8.49 26.46 -34.26
CA GLY A 11 7.30 25.62 -34.06
C GLY A 11 7.56 24.28 -33.41
N GLU A 12 7.87 24.29 -32.11
CA GLU A 12 7.13 23.55 -31.07
C GLU A 12 7.71 23.97 -29.71
N GLU A 13 7.28 25.14 -29.21
CA GLU A 13 7.31 25.38 -27.77
C GLU A 13 6.42 24.32 -27.13
N THR A 14 7.03 23.23 -26.68
CA THR A 14 6.37 22.33 -25.74
C THR A 14 6.02 23.19 -24.52
N ALA A 15 4.74 23.50 -24.36
CA ALA A 15 4.21 24.17 -23.16
C ALA A 15 4.32 23.20 -21.98
N GLY A 16 5.56 22.97 -21.55
CA GLY A 16 5.92 22.17 -20.40
C GLY A 16 5.57 22.89 -19.11
N PRO A 17 5.64 22.19 -17.97
CA PRO A 17 5.27 22.72 -16.67
C PRO A 17 5.89 24.09 -16.36
N LEU A 18 5.07 25.01 -15.89
CA LEU A 18 5.44 26.41 -15.71
C LEU A 18 6.32 26.63 -14.47
N GLY A 19 7.32 27.50 -14.58
CA GLY A 19 8.10 28.03 -13.46
C GLY A 19 9.49 27.40 -13.26
N GLY A 20 10.36 28.15 -12.59
CA GLY A 20 11.76 27.78 -12.37
C GLY A 20 11.99 26.55 -11.48
N THR A 21 13.26 26.32 -11.12
CA THR A 21 13.67 25.15 -10.33
C THR A 21 13.69 25.43 -8.82
N PHE A 22 13.58 24.36 -8.02
CA PHE A 22 13.81 24.34 -6.57
C PHE A 22 14.58 23.06 -6.24
N LEU A 23 15.69 23.16 -5.49
CA LEU A 23 16.60 22.03 -5.22
C LEU A 23 17.05 21.28 -6.48
N GLY A 24 17.33 22.01 -7.56
CA GLY A 24 17.74 21.42 -8.85
C GLY A 24 16.65 20.65 -9.59
N ARG A 25 15.38 20.73 -9.15
CA ARG A 25 14.24 20.05 -9.77
C ARG A 25 13.16 21.06 -10.18
N PRO A 26 12.35 20.77 -11.21
CA PRO A 26 11.22 21.62 -11.56
C PRO A 26 10.23 21.79 -10.41
N ARG A 27 9.62 22.97 -10.29
CA ARG A 27 8.69 23.29 -9.19
C ARG A 27 7.43 22.42 -9.13
N TRP A 28 6.94 21.96 -10.27
CA TRP A 28 5.85 20.99 -10.30
C TRP A 28 6.26 19.66 -9.66
N PHE A 29 7.50 19.21 -9.88
CA PHE A 29 8.00 17.95 -9.34
C PHE A 29 8.12 18.04 -7.83
N THR A 30 8.72 19.12 -7.32
CA THR A 30 8.86 19.33 -5.87
C THR A 30 7.51 19.52 -5.17
N THR A 31 6.50 20.03 -5.89
CA THR A 31 5.11 20.09 -5.39
C THR A 31 4.50 18.71 -5.23
N LEU A 32 4.58 17.85 -6.25
CA LEU A 32 4.05 16.48 -6.19
C LEU A 32 4.82 15.62 -5.19
N PHE A 33 6.15 15.72 -5.22
CA PHE A 33 7.04 15.02 -4.30
C PHE A 33 6.74 15.37 -2.84
N GLY A 34 6.57 16.65 -2.52
CA GLY A 34 6.27 17.07 -1.16
C GLY A 34 4.87 16.64 -0.70
N LEU A 35 3.86 16.70 -1.57
CA LEU A 35 2.55 16.16 -1.26
C LEU A 35 2.63 14.65 -0.97
N ASP A 36 3.33 13.88 -1.81
CA ASP A 36 3.50 12.44 -1.59
C ASP A 36 4.23 12.17 -0.28
N MET A 37 5.36 12.83 -0.03
CA MET A 37 6.14 12.68 1.20
C MET A 37 5.26 12.91 2.45
N TRP A 38 4.48 13.98 2.48
CA TRP A 38 3.59 14.28 3.61
C TRP A 38 2.42 13.32 3.74
N GLU A 39 1.82 12.90 2.62
CA GLU A 39 0.75 11.91 2.63
C GLU A 39 1.27 10.54 3.10
N ARG A 40 2.42 10.10 2.61
CA ARG A 40 3.10 8.88 3.07
C ARG A 40 3.48 8.97 4.54
N PHE A 41 3.98 10.13 5.01
CA PHE A 41 4.27 10.36 6.42
C PHE A 41 3.01 10.16 7.26
N SER A 42 1.90 10.82 6.90
CA SER A 42 0.64 10.68 7.64
C SER A 42 0.11 9.25 7.66
N PHE A 43 0.21 8.55 6.53
CA PHE A 43 -0.23 7.16 6.38
C PHE A 43 0.60 6.19 7.24
N TYR A 44 1.93 6.23 7.12
CA TYR A 44 2.81 5.31 7.87
C TYR A 44 2.84 5.64 9.36
N GLY A 45 2.74 6.92 9.73
CA GLY A 45 2.67 7.35 11.13
C GLY A 45 1.43 6.82 11.83
N MET A 46 0.27 6.98 11.20
CA MET A 46 -0.98 6.42 11.70
C MET A 46 -0.95 4.89 11.71
N ALA A 47 -0.47 4.24 10.63
CA ALA A 47 -0.38 2.78 10.57
C ALA A 47 0.54 2.21 11.66
N ALA A 48 1.63 2.89 12.01
CA ALA A 48 2.56 2.42 13.02
C ALA A 48 1.95 2.33 14.43
N ILE A 49 0.95 3.15 14.73
CA ILE A 49 0.29 3.19 16.04
C ILE A 49 -1.13 2.60 16.03
N LEU A 50 -1.78 2.42 14.87
CA LEU A 50 -3.19 2.02 14.78
C LEU A 50 -3.48 0.69 15.50
N PHE A 51 -2.68 -0.34 15.25
CA PHE A 51 -2.87 -1.64 15.90
C PHE A 51 -2.62 -1.55 17.42
N LEU A 52 -1.56 -0.84 17.82
CA LEU A 52 -1.21 -0.66 19.24
C LEU A 52 -2.30 0.12 19.99
N TYR A 53 -2.84 1.17 19.38
CA TYR A 53 -3.98 1.93 19.89
C TYR A 53 -5.25 1.06 19.98
N ALA A 54 -5.54 0.28 18.94
CA ALA A 54 -6.73 -0.56 18.89
C ALA A 54 -6.72 -1.66 19.97
N SER A 55 -5.54 -2.24 20.22
CA SER A 55 -5.34 -3.30 21.23
C SER A 55 -5.07 -2.79 22.64
N ALA A 56 -4.60 -1.55 22.80
CA ALA A 56 -4.40 -0.93 24.11
C ALA A 56 -5.71 -0.85 24.89
N THR A 57 -5.63 -1.00 26.20
CA THR A 57 -6.79 -0.96 27.09
C THR A 57 -7.42 0.42 27.12
N LYS A 58 -8.70 0.51 27.49
CA LYS A 58 -9.36 1.82 27.69
C LYS A 58 -8.70 2.67 28.77
N ALA A 59 -8.06 2.03 29.77
CA ALA A 59 -7.31 2.73 30.82
C ALA A 59 -6.02 3.37 30.27
N GLU A 60 -5.40 2.76 29.26
CA GLU A 60 -4.27 3.32 28.50
C GLU A 60 -4.73 4.28 27.37
N GLY A 61 -6.01 4.68 27.35
CA GLY A 61 -6.58 5.52 26.30
C GLY A 61 -6.83 4.83 24.96
N GLY A 62 -6.67 3.50 24.88
CA GLY A 62 -6.90 2.70 23.67
C GLY A 62 -8.37 2.30 23.44
N LEU A 63 -8.64 1.58 22.35
CA LEU A 63 -10.00 1.09 22.04
C LEU A 63 -10.42 -0.10 22.91
N GLY A 64 -9.47 -0.86 23.45
CA GLY A 64 -9.70 -2.07 24.22
C GLY A 64 -10.24 -3.24 23.38
N LEU A 65 -9.88 -3.31 22.10
CA LEU A 65 -10.24 -4.45 21.25
C LEU A 65 -9.33 -5.64 21.57
N SER A 66 -9.85 -6.86 21.40
CA SER A 66 -9.03 -8.06 21.44
C SER A 66 -8.02 -8.07 20.28
N GLU A 67 -6.86 -8.70 20.48
CA GLU A 67 -5.75 -8.71 19.52
C GLU A 67 -6.17 -9.20 18.12
N ASP A 68 -7.03 -10.22 18.06
CA ASP A 68 -7.61 -10.73 16.80
C ASP A 68 -8.46 -9.69 16.07
N THR A 69 -9.28 -8.93 16.81
CA THR A 69 -10.16 -7.89 16.26
C THR A 69 -9.36 -6.65 15.86
N ALA A 70 -8.33 -6.28 16.64
CA ALA A 70 -7.40 -5.21 16.28
C ALA A 70 -6.59 -5.55 15.01
N THR A 71 -6.16 -6.81 14.86
CA THR A 71 -5.47 -7.29 13.65
C THR A 71 -6.42 -7.25 12.44
N ALA A 72 -7.67 -7.68 12.60
CA ALA A 72 -8.68 -7.62 11.54
C ALA A 72 -9.00 -6.17 11.15
N LEU A 73 -9.14 -5.27 12.12
CA LEU A 73 -9.35 -3.84 11.89
C LEU A 73 -8.20 -3.24 11.06
N PHE A 74 -6.96 -3.51 11.44
CA PHE A 74 -5.78 -3.04 10.72
C PHE A 74 -5.71 -3.58 9.27
N GLY A 75 -5.90 -4.89 9.10
CA GLY A 75 -5.84 -5.54 7.79
C GLY A 75 -6.96 -5.10 6.85
N VAL A 76 -8.19 -4.98 7.36
CA VAL A 76 -9.34 -4.48 6.57
C VAL A 76 -9.16 -3.02 6.20
N TYR A 77 -8.63 -2.19 7.10
CA TYR A 77 -8.27 -0.81 6.79
C TYR A 77 -7.27 -0.75 5.63
N LEU A 78 -6.16 -1.48 5.72
CA LEU A 78 -5.18 -1.53 4.63
C LEU A 78 -5.78 -2.06 3.33
N ALA A 79 -6.59 -3.13 3.39
CA ALA A 79 -7.28 -3.67 2.23
C ALA A 79 -8.17 -2.60 1.58
N SER A 80 -8.94 -1.85 2.38
CA SER A 80 -9.86 -0.83 1.90
C SER A 80 -9.14 0.29 1.13
N VAL A 81 -7.92 0.68 1.53
CA VAL A 81 -7.09 1.67 0.83
C VAL A 81 -6.76 1.21 -0.60
N PHE A 82 -6.36 -0.05 -0.77
CA PHE A 82 -6.08 -0.62 -2.09
C PHE A 82 -7.36 -0.82 -2.91
N LEU A 83 -8.44 -1.28 -2.30
CA LEU A 83 -9.73 -1.44 -2.97
C LEU A 83 -10.29 -0.09 -3.45
N ALA A 84 -10.21 0.96 -2.62
CA ALA A 84 -10.71 2.30 -2.93
C ALA A 84 -9.91 2.98 -4.06
N SER A 85 -8.67 2.54 -4.31
CA SER A 85 -7.84 3.06 -5.41
C SER A 85 -8.44 2.78 -6.79
N VAL A 86 -9.21 1.70 -6.95
CA VAL A 86 -9.87 1.36 -8.22
C VAL A 86 -10.97 2.38 -8.59
N PRO A 87 -12.02 2.58 -7.77
CA PRO A 87 -13.02 3.61 -8.07
C PRO A 87 -12.45 5.02 -7.99
N GLY A 88 -11.46 5.29 -7.13
CA GLY A 88 -10.82 6.60 -7.04
C GLY A 88 -10.06 7.00 -8.31
N GLY A 89 -9.33 6.06 -8.92
CA GLY A 89 -8.71 6.27 -10.23
C GLY A 89 -9.76 6.53 -11.32
N TRP A 90 -10.86 5.76 -11.34
CA TRP A 90 -11.96 5.97 -12.28
C TRP A 90 -12.62 7.35 -12.12
N LEU A 91 -12.83 7.81 -10.89
CA LEU A 91 -13.40 9.14 -10.62
C LEU A 91 -12.51 10.27 -11.16
N GLY A 92 -11.18 10.16 -11.01
CA GLY A 92 -10.28 11.16 -11.56
C GLY A 92 -10.17 11.11 -13.09
N ASP A 93 -10.15 9.92 -13.68
CA ASP A 93 -10.08 9.74 -15.15
C ASP A 93 -11.35 10.21 -15.88
N ARG A 94 -12.52 10.00 -15.28
CA ARG A 94 -13.81 10.12 -15.99
C ARG A 94 -14.70 11.28 -15.51
N ILE A 95 -14.51 11.78 -14.29
CA ILE A 95 -15.42 12.76 -13.68
C ILE A 95 -14.70 14.04 -13.26
N LEU A 96 -13.68 13.93 -12.41
CA LEU A 96 -13.08 15.08 -11.72
C LEU A 96 -11.91 15.71 -12.48
N GLY A 97 -11.15 14.90 -13.22
CA GLY A 97 -9.78 15.24 -13.60
C GLY A 97 -8.79 14.89 -12.48
N ALA A 98 -7.62 14.38 -12.85
CA ALA A 98 -6.62 13.85 -11.91
C ALA A 98 -6.20 14.88 -10.85
N ARG A 99 -6.01 16.16 -11.21
CA ARG A 99 -5.59 17.21 -10.27
C ARG A 99 -6.63 17.48 -9.17
N ARG A 100 -7.91 17.52 -9.54
CA ARG A 100 -9.01 17.73 -8.57
C ARG A 100 -9.21 16.50 -7.69
N ALA A 101 -9.11 15.30 -8.28
CA ALA A 101 -9.14 14.06 -7.52
C ALA A 101 -8.00 13.99 -6.49
N THR A 102 -6.77 14.36 -6.87
CA THR A 102 -5.64 14.49 -5.93
C THR A 102 -5.95 15.46 -4.79
N LEU A 103 -6.49 16.65 -5.10
CA LEU A 103 -6.84 17.64 -4.08
C LEU A 103 -7.92 17.11 -3.12
N TYR A 104 -9.05 16.63 -3.64
CA TYR A 104 -10.16 16.13 -2.82
C TYR A 104 -9.76 14.90 -2.02
N GLY A 105 -8.97 14.01 -2.61
CA GLY A 105 -8.41 12.87 -1.90
C GLY A 105 -7.55 13.31 -0.71
N GLY A 106 -6.68 14.30 -0.92
CA GLY A 106 -5.88 14.86 0.17
C GLY A 106 -6.72 15.51 1.27
N VAL A 107 -7.76 16.26 0.90
CA VAL A 107 -8.70 16.87 1.88
C VAL A 107 -9.37 15.80 2.72
N LEU A 108 -9.82 14.69 2.11
CA LEU A 108 -10.41 13.57 2.85
C LEU A 108 -9.40 12.91 3.80
N ILE A 109 -8.14 12.72 3.40
CA ILE A 109 -7.09 12.18 4.28
C ILE A 109 -6.85 13.12 5.47
N ALA A 110 -6.75 14.44 5.23
CA ALA A 110 -6.54 15.42 6.29
C ALA A 110 -7.71 15.43 7.28
N LEU A 111 -8.96 15.47 6.79
CA LEU A 111 -10.15 15.37 7.63
C LEU A 111 -10.19 14.05 8.40
N GLY A 112 -9.75 12.97 7.79
CA GLY A 112 -9.70 11.66 8.44
C GLY A 112 -8.71 11.62 9.60
N HIS A 113 -7.48 12.12 9.41
CA HIS A 113 -6.52 12.22 10.52
C HIS A 113 -6.98 13.20 11.60
N CYS A 114 -7.56 14.35 11.24
CA CYS A 114 -8.16 15.26 12.21
C CYS A 114 -9.27 14.58 13.02
N SER A 115 -10.10 13.76 12.38
CA SER A 115 -11.14 12.97 13.04
C SER A 115 -10.55 11.97 14.03
N MET A 116 -9.47 11.27 13.68
CA MET A 116 -8.77 10.34 14.59
C MET A 116 -8.07 11.07 15.75
N ALA A 117 -7.66 12.32 15.57
CA ALA A 117 -7.07 13.15 16.63
C ALA A 117 -8.09 13.62 17.67
N LEU A 118 -9.39 13.38 17.47
CA LEU A 118 -10.41 13.63 18.48
C LEU A 118 -10.52 12.40 19.41
N PRO A 119 -10.60 12.59 20.74
CA PRO A 119 -10.70 11.50 21.71
C PRO A 119 -12.12 10.91 21.78
N ALA A 120 -12.63 10.41 20.65
CA ALA A 120 -13.95 9.80 20.54
C ALA A 120 -13.90 8.54 19.67
N VAL A 121 -14.38 7.40 20.19
CA VAL A 121 -14.35 6.12 19.45
C VAL A 121 -15.00 6.21 18.06
N PRO A 122 -16.18 6.84 17.87
CA PRO A 122 -16.76 6.97 16.52
C PRO A 122 -15.89 7.78 15.55
N SER A 123 -15.17 8.79 16.04
CA SER A 123 -14.33 9.65 15.18
C SER A 123 -13.12 8.89 14.63
N VAL A 124 -12.64 7.86 15.33
CA VAL A 124 -11.59 6.96 14.83
C VAL A 124 -12.08 6.21 13.59
N TYR A 125 -13.23 5.54 13.67
CA TYR A 125 -13.76 4.75 12.56
C TYR A 125 -14.14 5.63 11.35
N VAL A 126 -14.74 6.80 11.60
CA VAL A 126 -15.00 7.80 10.55
C VAL A 126 -13.68 8.26 9.92
N GLY A 127 -12.66 8.51 10.74
CA GLY A 127 -11.35 8.92 10.29
C GLY A 127 -10.69 7.89 9.38
N MET A 128 -10.72 6.61 9.77
CA MET A 128 -10.20 5.50 8.95
C MET A 128 -10.92 5.39 7.60
N ALA A 129 -12.25 5.53 7.57
CA ALA A 129 -13.03 5.49 6.34
C ALA A 129 -12.70 6.67 5.40
N LEU A 130 -12.54 7.87 5.97
CA LEU A 130 -12.14 9.08 5.23
C LEU A 130 -10.71 8.94 4.66
N ILE A 131 -9.77 8.42 5.44
CA ILE A 131 -8.40 8.16 4.97
C ILE A 131 -8.41 7.12 3.85
N ALA A 132 -9.13 6.00 4.00
CA ALA A 132 -9.20 4.98 2.96
C ALA A 132 -9.78 5.52 1.65
N ALA A 133 -10.89 6.25 1.71
CA ALA A 133 -11.49 6.90 0.54
C ALA A 133 -10.57 7.97 -0.07
N GLY A 134 -9.95 8.79 0.78
CA GLY A 134 -9.06 9.86 0.39
C GLY A 134 -7.78 9.36 -0.27
N THR A 135 -7.12 8.36 0.30
CA THR A 135 -5.94 7.71 -0.29
C THR A 135 -6.32 6.99 -1.60
N GLY A 136 -7.47 6.33 -1.64
CA GLY A 136 -8.00 5.72 -2.87
C GLY A 136 -8.22 6.75 -4.00
N LEU A 137 -8.62 7.98 -3.66
CA LEU A 137 -8.78 9.05 -4.63
C LEU A 137 -7.45 9.76 -4.95
N LEU A 138 -6.57 9.97 -3.97
CA LEU A 138 -5.33 10.72 -4.15
C LEU A 138 -4.29 9.93 -4.93
N LYS A 139 -3.97 8.70 -4.52
CA LYS A 139 -2.83 7.92 -5.03
C LYS A 139 -2.84 7.71 -6.55
N PRO A 140 -3.87 7.06 -7.13
CA PRO A 140 -3.86 6.78 -8.57
C PRO A 140 -3.77 8.07 -9.38
N ASN A 141 -4.43 9.13 -8.92
CA ASN A 141 -4.51 10.39 -9.62
C ASN A 141 -3.25 11.25 -9.47
N LEU A 142 -2.55 11.18 -8.33
CA LEU A 142 -1.25 11.82 -8.15
C LEU A 142 -0.22 11.24 -9.13
N ALA A 143 -0.20 9.91 -9.28
CA ALA A 143 0.64 9.25 -10.27
C ALA A 143 0.28 9.65 -11.70
N THR A 144 -1.00 9.85 -12.03
CA THR A 144 -1.44 10.37 -13.33
C THR A 144 -0.93 11.79 -13.58
N VAL A 145 -1.03 12.70 -12.62
CA VAL A 145 -0.49 14.07 -12.76
C VAL A 145 1.03 14.04 -12.94
N LEU A 146 1.74 13.23 -12.14
CA LEU A 146 3.19 13.05 -12.26
C LEU A 146 3.59 12.55 -13.65
N ALA A 147 2.93 11.50 -14.13
CA ALA A 147 3.21 10.93 -15.45
C ALA A 147 2.96 11.93 -16.58
N ALA A 148 1.90 12.73 -16.48
CA ALA A 148 1.52 13.71 -17.49
C ALA A 148 2.43 14.95 -17.54
N CYS A 149 3.23 15.21 -16.50
CA CYS A 149 4.23 16.28 -16.48
C CYS A 149 5.50 15.95 -17.29
N TYR A 150 5.74 14.68 -17.60
CA TYR A 150 6.87 14.27 -18.44
C TYR A 150 6.46 14.22 -19.92
N ALA A 151 7.37 14.65 -20.80
CA ALA A 151 7.20 14.45 -22.24
C ALA A 151 7.11 12.95 -22.58
N ARG A 152 6.34 12.61 -23.63
CA ARG A 152 6.03 11.20 -23.95
C ARG A 152 7.27 10.42 -24.36
N ASP A 153 8.20 11.08 -25.03
CA ASP A 153 9.48 10.60 -25.55
C ASP A 153 10.62 10.60 -24.50
N SER A 154 10.53 11.41 -23.44
CA SER A 154 11.51 11.44 -22.34
C SER A 154 11.40 10.26 -21.36
N ARG A 155 11.53 9.02 -21.84
CA ARG A 155 11.45 7.82 -20.99
C ARG A 155 12.48 7.83 -19.86
N ALA A 156 13.74 8.16 -20.15
CA ALA A 156 14.81 8.13 -19.15
C ALA A 156 14.57 9.13 -18.01
N GLU A 157 14.12 10.34 -18.32
CA GLU A 157 13.82 11.37 -17.32
C GLU A 157 12.62 10.98 -16.45
N ARG A 158 11.59 10.40 -17.07
CA ARG A 158 10.42 9.87 -16.36
C ARG A 158 10.83 8.76 -15.41
N ASP A 159 11.59 7.77 -15.87
CA ASP A 159 12.02 6.63 -15.06
C ASP A 159 12.89 7.10 -13.87
N ALA A 160 13.81 8.03 -14.09
CA ALA A 160 14.61 8.65 -13.01
C ALA A 160 13.75 9.48 -12.03
N GLY A 161 12.75 10.18 -12.55
CA GLY A 161 11.77 10.93 -11.77
C GLY A 161 10.96 10.05 -10.82
N PHE A 162 10.40 8.95 -11.35
CA PHE A 162 9.67 7.96 -10.57
C PHE A 162 10.57 7.27 -9.53
N ALA A 163 11.84 7.00 -9.84
CA ALA A 163 12.78 6.45 -8.88
C ALA A 163 13.00 7.38 -7.67
N ILE A 164 13.18 8.68 -7.90
CA ILE A 164 13.33 9.67 -6.82
C ILE A 164 12.02 9.85 -6.06
N PHE A 165 10.90 9.89 -6.77
CA PHE A 165 9.58 9.97 -6.16
C PHE A 165 9.33 8.80 -5.20
N TYR A 166 9.74 7.59 -5.59
CA TYR A 166 9.66 6.40 -4.75
C TYR A 166 10.50 6.53 -3.46
N MET A 167 11.66 7.20 -3.50
CA MET A 167 12.47 7.43 -2.30
C MET A 167 11.73 8.24 -1.24
N SER A 168 10.79 9.11 -1.63
CA SER A 168 9.98 9.88 -0.67
C SER A 168 9.15 8.96 0.24
N ILE A 169 8.66 7.84 -0.29
CA ILE A 169 7.88 6.84 0.44
C ILE A 169 8.70 6.27 1.59
N GLN A 170 9.92 5.83 1.28
CA GLN A 170 10.78 5.18 2.26
C GLN A 170 11.26 6.15 3.34
N VAL A 171 11.68 7.37 2.97
CA VAL A 171 12.10 8.39 3.94
C VAL A 171 10.95 8.74 4.88
N SER A 172 9.74 8.89 4.33
CA SER A 172 8.53 9.16 5.12
C SER A 172 8.19 8.00 6.06
N ALA A 173 8.30 6.76 5.57
CA ALA A 173 8.05 5.55 6.35
C ALA A 173 9.08 5.31 7.48
N VAL A 174 10.28 5.90 7.38
CA VAL A 174 11.26 5.93 8.49
C VAL A 174 10.90 7.01 9.50
N ALA A 175 10.61 8.23 9.03
CA ALA A 175 10.36 9.37 9.92
C ALA A 175 9.03 9.29 10.67
N ALA A 176 7.99 8.76 10.03
CA ALA A 176 6.63 8.83 10.56
C ALA A 176 6.41 7.98 11.82
N PRO A 177 6.86 6.71 11.91
CA PRO A 177 6.76 5.94 13.15
C PRO A 177 7.53 6.59 14.30
N ILE A 178 8.66 7.24 14.01
CA ILE A 178 9.45 7.92 15.05
C ILE A 178 8.65 9.06 15.66
N VAL A 179 8.08 9.94 14.83
CA VAL A 179 7.33 11.12 15.30
C VAL A 179 5.96 10.75 15.86
N CYS A 180 5.14 10.06 15.07
CA CYS A 180 3.76 9.73 15.48
C CYS A 180 3.76 8.68 16.60
N GLY A 181 4.73 7.77 16.60
CA GLY A 181 4.92 6.77 17.65
C GLY A 181 5.36 7.35 18.98
N ALA A 182 6.33 8.28 18.97
CA ALA A 182 6.77 8.95 20.19
C ALA A 182 5.62 9.74 20.83
N LEU A 183 4.81 10.45 20.05
CA LEU A 183 3.65 11.16 20.56
C LEU A 183 2.53 10.21 21.00
N GLY A 184 2.24 9.19 20.18
CA GLY A 184 1.15 8.25 20.41
C GLY A 184 1.34 7.35 21.62
N GLU A 185 2.47 6.63 21.68
CA GLU A 185 2.72 5.65 22.74
C GLU A 185 3.22 6.27 24.04
N SER A 186 3.96 7.39 23.97
CA SER A 186 4.60 7.97 25.16
C SER A 186 3.84 9.15 25.76
N VAL A 187 2.89 9.75 25.04
CA VAL A 187 2.11 10.90 25.52
C VAL A 187 0.62 10.64 25.45
N ASP A 188 0.06 10.53 24.25
CA ASP A 188 -1.35 10.28 24.00
C ASP A 188 -1.58 9.85 22.54
N TRP A 189 -2.39 8.81 22.34
CA TRP A 189 -2.66 8.24 21.01
C TRP A 189 -3.21 9.25 20.01
N HIS A 190 -4.07 10.16 20.46
CA HIS A 190 -4.69 11.16 19.61
C HIS A 190 -3.70 12.27 19.20
N LEU A 191 -2.66 12.55 19.99
CA LEU A 191 -1.54 13.39 19.55
C LEU A 191 -0.72 12.72 18.45
N GLY A 192 -0.54 11.40 18.49
CA GLY A 192 0.06 10.63 17.40
C GLY A 192 -0.72 10.77 16.10
N PHE A 193 -2.06 10.63 16.15
CA PHE A 193 -2.93 10.90 14.99
C PHE A 193 -2.93 12.37 14.57
N GLY A 194 -2.84 13.30 15.52
CA GLY A 194 -2.72 14.73 15.27
C GLY A 194 -1.44 15.11 14.53
N ALA A 195 -0.31 14.48 14.85
CA ALA A 195 0.95 14.68 14.13
C ALA A 195 0.84 14.24 12.66
N ALA A 196 0.18 13.11 12.41
CA ALA A 196 -0.15 12.69 11.04
C ALA A 196 -1.08 13.70 10.34
N ALA A 197 -2.07 14.26 11.05
CA ALA A 197 -2.96 15.31 10.52
C ALA A 197 -2.19 16.56 10.10
N VAL A 198 -1.29 17.05 10.97
CA VAL A 198 -0.42 18.20 10.67
C VAL A 198 0.40 17.94 9.41
N GLY A 199 1.02 16.77 9.31
CA GLY A 199 1.79 16.39 8.13
C GLY A 199 0.95 16.47 6.84
N MET A 200 -0.23 15.85 6.83
CA MET A 200 -1.12 15.89 5.66
C MET A 200 -1.58 17.31 5.31
N ILE A 201 -1.91 18.15 6.31
CA ILE A 201 -2.32 19.54 6.09
C ILE A 201 -1.18 20.35 5.46
N LEU A 202 0.06 20.15 5.91
CA LEU A 202 1.24 20.78 5.30
C LEU A 202 1.43 20.34 3.85
N GLY A 203 1.26 19.04 3.56
CA GLY A 203 1.28 18.50 2.19
C GLY A 203 0.22 19.12 1.29
N LEU A 204 -1.02 19.27 1.78
CA LEU A 204 -2.10 19.94 1.07
C LEU A 204 -1.82 21.42 0.82
N ALA A 205 -1.33 22.14 1.83
CA ALA A 205 -0.99 23.55 1.70
C ALA A 205 0.12 23.77 0.66
N GLN A 206 1.13 22.90 0.65
CA GLN A 206 2.17 22.88 -0.36
C GLN A 206 1.59 22.59 -1.75
N PHE A 207 0.74 21.56 -1.89
CA PHE A 207 0.12 21.20 -3.16
C PHE A 207 -0.70 22.37 -3.73
N LEU A 208 -1.57 22.97 -2.91
CA LEU A 208 -2.41 24.11 -3.29
C LEU A 208 -1.57 25.29 -3.82
N ARG A 209 -0.50 25.67 -3.11
CA ARG A 209 0.43 26.72 -3.53
C ARG A 209 1.16 26.39 -4.83
N GLY A 210 1.46 25.11 -5.06
CA GLY A 210 2.15 24.63 -6.24
C GLY A 210 1.25 24.31 -7.45
N THR A 211 -0.07 24.29 -7.29
CA THR A 211 -1.00 23.92 -8.38
C THR A 211 -0.85 24.75 -9.66
N LYS A 212 -0.40 26.00 -9.53
CA LYS A 212 -0.11 26.90 -10.65
C LYS A 212 1.00 26.41 -11.59
N TYR A 213 1.92 25.56 -11.11
CA TYR A 213 3.04 25.05 -11.90
C TYR A 213 2.64 23.90 -12.84
N PHE A 214 1.41 23.38 -12.71
CA PHE A 214 0.92 22.26 -13.52
C PHE A 214 0.23 22.68 -14.82
N GLY A 215 0.06 23.98 -15.10
CA GLY A 215 -0.67 24.45 -16.29
C GLY A 215 -2.10 23.88 -16.35
N GLU A 216 -2.47 23.24 -17.46
CA GLU A 216 -3.78 22.58 -17.66
C GLU A 216 -3.82 21.09 -17.26
N ILE A 217 -2.67 20.49 -16.96
CA ILE A 217 -2.52 19.05 -16.70
C ILE A 217 -3.48 18.54 -15.63
N GLY A 218 -4.38 17.62 -15.99
CA GLY A 218 -5.30 16.98 -15.06
C GLY A 218 -6.41 17.89 -14.51
N GLN A 219 -6.63 19.09 -15.05
CA GLN A 219 -7.73 19.96 -14.61
C GLN A 219 -9.12 19.41 -14.99
N ARG A 220 -9.19 18.60 -16.04
CA ARG A 220 -10.42 17.98 -16.56
C ARG A 220 -10.13 16.53 -16.96
N PRO A 221 -11.14 15.66 -16.96
CA PRO A 221 -10.98 14.30 -17.46
C PRO A 221 -10.70 14.29 -18.97
N GLU A 222 -9.70 13.53 -19.41
CA GLU A 222 -9.40 13.38 -20.85
C GLU A 222 -10.52 12.64 -21.58
N ARG A 223 -11.19 11.72 -20.87
CA ARG A 223 -12.31 10.93 -21.39
C ARG A 223 -13.49 11.05 -20.43
N PRO A 224 -14.29 12.12 -20.50
CA PRO A 224 -15.44 12.30 -19.61
C PRO A 224 -16.42 11.12 -19.67
N ALA A 225 -16.98 10.71 -18.53
CA ALA A 225 -18.04 9.72 -18.48
C ALA A 225 -19.30 10.24 -19.20
N SER A 226 -19.99 9.34 -19.92
CA SER A 226 -21.30 9.70 -20.46
C SER A 226 -22.33 9.88 -19.33
N ALA A 227 -23.40 10.64 -19.58
CA ALA A 227 -24.47 10.82 -18.60
C ALA A 227 -25.11 9.48 -18.19
N GLU A 228 -25.19 8.52 -19.12
CA GLU A 228 -25.72 7.18 -18.85
C GLU A 228 -24.77 6.36 -17.97
N GLU A 229 -23.47 6.39 -18.26
CA GLU A 229 -22.45 5.71 -17.44
C GLU A 229 -22.45 6.26 -16.02
N TRP A 230 -22.49 7.58 -15.85
CA TRP A 230 -22.54 8.20 -14.53
C TRP A 230 -23.83 7.85 -13.77
N ARG A 231 -24.98 7.86 -14.45
CA ARG A 231 -26.26 7.42 -13.86
C ARG A 231 -26.21 5.96 -13.42
N ARG A 232 -25.58 5.09 -14.22
CA ARG A 232 -25.41 3.67 -13.92
C ARG A 232 -24.53 3.45 -12.69
N VAL A 233 -23.41 4.18 -12.59
CA VAL A 233 -22.52 4.13 -11.41
C VAL A 233 -23.25 4.62 -10.17
N LYS A 234 -23.88 5.80 -10.21
CA LYS A 234 -24.66 6.33 -9.08
C LYS A 234 -25.74 5.37 -8.61
N ARG A 235 -26.51 4.78 -9.53
CA ARG A 235 -27.56 3.81 -9.18
C ARG A 235 -26.98 2.56 -8.51
N ARG A 236 -25.86 2.03 -9.00
CA ARG A 236 -25.19 0.85 -8.41
C ARG A 236 -24.60 1.17 -7.05
N THR A 237 -23.98 2.32 -6.89
CA THR A 237 -23.45 2.78 -5.58
C THR A 237 -24.59 2.98 -4.58
N ALA A 238 -25.68 3.66 -4.99
CA ALA A 238 -26.85 3.84 -4.13
C ALA A 238 -27.46 2.49 -3.72
N ALA A 239 -27.66 1.56 -4.67
CA ALA A 239 -28.16 0.23 -4.37
C ALA A 239 -27.24 -0.54 -3.40
N ALA A 240 -25.93 -0.48 -3.60
CA ALA A 240 -24.97 -1.11 -2.70
C ALA A 240 -25.05 -0.50 -1.28
N LEU A 241 -25.08 0.83 -1.17
CA LEU A 241 -25.22 1.52 0.12
C LEU A 241 -26.55 1.18 0.80
N THR A 242 -27.67 1.15 0.05
CA THR A 242 -28.97 0.74 0.59
C THR A 242 -28.93 -0.69 1.12
N VAL A 243 -28.32 -1.63 0.39
CA VAL A 243 -28.15 -3.01 0.87
C VAL A 243 -27.33 -3.05 2.16
N LEU A 244 -26.23 -2.31 2.24
CA LEU A 244 -25.40 -2.24 3.45
C LEU A 244 -26.17 -1.62 4.63
N THR A 245 -26.90 -0.52 4.41
CA THR A 245 -27.71 0.13 5.44
C THR A 245 -28.82 -0.79 5.94
N VAL A 246 -29.51 -1.50 5.05
CA VAL A 246 -30.56 -2.46 5.44
C VAL A 246 -29.95 -3.64 6.19
N LEU A 247 -28.82 -4.17 5.74
CA LEU A 247 -28.15 -5.31 6.36
C LEU A 247 -27.69 -4.96 7.79
N TYR A 248 -26.94 -3.88 7.96
CA TYR A 248 -26.47 -3.46 9.30
C TYR A 248 -27.59 -2.86 10.16
N GLY A 249 -28.60 -2.26 9.55
CA GLY A 249 -29.80 -1.79 10.26
C GLY A 249 -30.61 -2.95 10.83
N ALA A 250 -30.76 -4.04 10.07
CA ALA A 250 -31.41 -5.26 10.54
C ALA A 250 -30.58 -5.96 11.63
N ASP A 251 -29.25 -6.04 11.46
CA ASP A 251 -28.31 -6.56 12.46
C ASP A 251 -28.38 -5.77 13.79
N ALA A 252 -28.43 -4.43 13.71
CA ALA A 252 -28.62 -3.57 14.87
C ALA A 252 -30.01 -3.73 15.50
N ALA A 253 -31.07 -3.79 14.69
CA ALA A 253 -32.43 -3.99 15.18
C ALA A 253 -32.63 -5.35 15.86
N ALA A 254 -31.90 -6.37 15.43
CA ALA A 254 -31.87 -7.69 16.06
C ALA A 254 -31.02 -7.75 17.34
N GLY A 255 -30.31 -6.66 17.69
CA GLY A 255 -29.41 -6.62 18.85
C GLY A 255 -28.12 -7.43 18.67
N THR A 256 -27.79 -7.84 17.44
CA THR A 256 -26.62 -8.68 17.13
C THR A 256 -25.44 -7.93 16.56
N PHE A 257 -25.55 -6.61 16.35
CA PHE A 257 -24.50 -5.81 15.73
C PHE A 257 -23.17 -5.87 16.47
N ASP A 258 -22.12 -6.27 15.75
CA ASP A 258 -20.74 -6.34 16.23
C ASP A 258 -19.77 -5.80 15.16
N LEU A 259 -18.70 -5.13 15.60
CA LEU A 259 -17.66 -4.61 14.69
C LEU A 259 -17.11 -5.71 13.76
N ARG A 260 -16.99 -6.94 14.25
CA ARG A 260 -16.50 -8.10 13.51
C ARG A 260 -17.36 -8.41 12.30
N HIS A 261 -18.66 -8.09 12.29
CA HIS A 261 -19.50 -8.25 11.10
C HIS A 261 -19.03 -7.32 9.97
N VAL A 262 -18.68 -6.07 10.30
CA VAL A 262 -18.16 -5.09 9.33
C VAL A 262 -16.78 -5.51 8.83
N LEU A 263 -15.91 -5.96 9.72
CA LEU A 263 -14.57 -6.44 9.38
C LEU A 263 -14.63 -7.69 8.49
N ALA A 264 -15.52 -8.64 8.80
CA ALA A 264 -15.74 -9.85 8.01
C ALA A 264 -16.20 -9.52 6.59
N LEU A 265 -17.08 -8.53 6.41
CA LEU A 265 -17.46 -8.07 5.07
C LEU A 265 -16.26 -7.48 4.33
N GLY A 266 -15.45 -6.65 4.99
CA GLY A 266 -14.23 -6.08 4.41
C GLY A 266 -13.24 -7.16 3.94
N GLY A 267 -13.01 -8.18 4.77
CA GLY A 267 -12.21 -9.35 4.42
C GLY A 267 -12.82 -10.16 3.27
N LEU A 268 -14.13 -10.36 3.26
CA LEU A 268 -14.82 -11.05 2.16
C LEU A 268 -14.68 -10.28 0.84
N LEU A 269 -14.83 -8.95 0.87
CA LEU A 269 -14.69 -8.11 -0.32
C LEU A 269 -13.26 -8.16 -0.90
N SER A 270 -12.23 -8.28 -0.06
CA SER A 270 -10.85 -8.43 -0.53
C SER A 270 -10.62 -9.75 -1.29
N ILE A 271 -11.43 -10.79 -1.03
CA ILE A 271 -11.43 -12.07 -1.75
C ILE A 271 -12.30 -12.00 -3.01
N VAL A 272 -13.52 -11.52 -2.87
CA VAL A 272 -14.52 -11.54 -3.95
C VAL A 272 -14.13 -10.64 -5.12
N LEU A 273 -13.59 -9.44 -4.85
CA LEU A 273 -13.29 -8.48 -5.90
C LEU A 273 -12.23 -8.96 -6.90
N PRO A 274 -11.05 -9.48 -6.48
CA PRO A 274 -10.10 -10.06 -7.41
C PRO A 274 -10.70 -11.20 -8.26
N VAL A 275 -11.47 -12.10 -7.65
CA VAL A 275 -12.12 -13.22 -8.35
C VAL A 275 -13.07 -12.70 -9.43
N VAL A 276 -13.90 -11.71 -9.11
CA VAL A 276 -14.81 -11.08 -10.08
C VAL A 276 -14.03 -10.40 -11.20
N CYS A 277 -12.93 -9.69 -10.88
CA CYS A 277 -12.09 -9.02 -11.86
C CYS A 277 -11.41 -10.00 -12.82
N PHE A 278 -10.78 -11.07 -12.31
CA PHE A 278 -10.20 -12.12 -13.15
C PHE A 278 -11.26 -12.82 -14.01
N ARG A 279 -12.41 -13.16 -13.44
CA ARG A 279 -13.52 -13.80 -14.18
C ARG A 279 -14.01 -12.90 -15.32
N ARG A 280 -14.17 -11.60 -15.08
CA ARG A 280 -14.58 -10.64 -16.11
C ARG A 280 -13.52 -10.49 -17.19
N LEU A 281 -12.24 -10.41 -16.82
CA LEU A 281 -11.14 -10.28 -17.77
C LEU A 281 -11.02 -11.52 -18.66
N LEU A 282 -11.03 -12.73 -18.06
CA LEU A 282 -10.90 -13.99 -18.80
C LEU A 282 -12.08 -14.28 -19.74
N ARG A 283 -13.28 -13.77 -19.41
CA ARG A 283 -14.49 -13.89 -20.24
C ARG A 283 -14.63 -12.78 -21.27
N ASN A 284 -13.75 -11.77 -21.25
CA ASN A 284 -13.83 -10.68 -22.20
C ASN A 284 -13.53 -11.20 -23.63
N PRO A 285 -14.40 -10.94 -24.62
CA PRO A 285 -14.21 -11.42 -25.98
C PRO A 285 -12.99 -10.80 -26.68
N VAL A 286 -12.55 -9.61 -26.25
CA VAL A 286 -11.38 -8.91 -26.80
C VAL A 286 -10.07 -9.62 -26.46
N VAL A 287 -10.03 -10.40 -25.37
CA VAL A 287 -8.81 -11.12 -24.95
C VAL A 287 -8.64 -12.40 -25.77
N THR A 288 -7.49 -12.55 -26.42
CA THR A 288 -7.17 -13.72 -27.26
C THR A 288 -6.98 -15.01 -26.44
N ALA A 289 -7.01 -16.17 -27.10
CA ALA A 289 -6.76 -17.45 -26.42
C ALA A 289 -5.38 -17.51 -25.75
N GLN A 290 -4.34 -16.98 -26.43
CA GLN A 290 -2.98 -16.93 -25.89
C GLN A 290 -2.87 -15.99 -24.69
N GLU A 291 -3.48 -14.80 -24.76
CA GLU A 291 -3.52 -13.86 -23.63
C GLU A 291 -4.28 -14.46 -22.43
N ARG A 292 -5.36 -15.21 -22.66
CA ARG A 292 -6.08 -15.93 -21.58
C ARG A 292 -5.18 -16.94 -20.87
N GLU A 293 -4.32 -17.65 -21.59
CA GLU A 293 -3.35 -18.58 -20.99
C GLU A 293 -2.30 -17.86 -20.14
N ARG A 294 -1.77 -16.73 -20.65
CA ARG A 294 -0.84 -15.86 -19.89
C ARG A 294 -1.49 -15.33 -18.61
N ILE A 295 -2.73 -14.84 -18.69
CA ILE A 295 -3.49 -14.35 -17.54
C ILE A 295 -3.74 -15.48 -16.53
N ARG A 296 -4.12 -16.69 -16.98
CA ARG A 296 -4.29 -17.85 -16.08
C ARG A 296 -2.99 -18.21 -15.37
N SER A 297 -1.87 -18.12 -16.07
CA SER A 297 -0.55 -18.37 -15.49
C SER A 297 -0.16 -17.28 -14.50
N TYR A 298 -0.51 -16.03 -14.77
CA TYR A 298 -0.28 -14.89 -13.90
C TYR A 298 -1.06 -14.97 -12.58
N ILE A 299 -2.19 -15.69 -12.52
CA ILE A 299 -2.91 -15.93 -11.26
C ILE A 299 -1.98 -16.54 -10.20
N TRP A 300 -1.00 -17.38 -10.58
CA TRP A 300 -0.01 -17.90 -9.63
C TRP A 300 0.87 -16.80 -9.04
N LEU A 301 1.38 -15.88 -9.87
CA LEU A 301 2.16 -14.74 -9.39
C LEU A 301 1.29 -13.79 -8.55
N PHE A 302 0.03 -13.56 -8.94
CA PHE A 302 -0.92 -12.78 -8.16
C PHE A 302 -1.14 -13.41 -6.78
N LEU A 303 -1.37 -14.72 -6.69
CA LEU A 303 -1.57 -15.42 -5.41
C LEU A 303 -0.29 -15.41 -4.56
N SER A 304 0.88 -15.54 -5.18
CA SER A 304 2.15 -15.41 -4.47
C SER A 304 2.38 -13.99 -3.93
N ALA A 305 2.04 -12.95 -4.70
CA ALA A 305 2.05 -11.57 -4.21
C ALA A 305 1.05 -11.35 -3.08
N ALA A 306 -0.18 -11.87 -3.22
CA ALA A 306 -1.19 -11.77 -2.18
C ALA A 306 -0.74 -12.46 -0.89
N PHE A 307 -0.12 -13.63 -1.01
CA PHE A 307 0.44 -14.33 0.14
C PHE A 307 1.61 -13.56 0.76
N PHE A 308 2.53 -13.02 -0.05
CA PHE A 308 3.59 -12.14 0.45
C PHE A 308 3.02 -10.96 1.27
N TRP A 309 2.04 -10.25 0.72
CA TRP A 309 1.42 -9.10 1.41
C TRP A 309 0.63 -9.51 2.65
N MET A 310 0.03 -10.71 2.66
CA MET A 310 -0.63 -11.29 3.84
C MET A 310 0.34 -11.45 5.01
N LEU A 311 1.57 -11.90 4.73
CA LEU A 311 2.63 -12.06 5.71
C LEU A 311 3.25 -10.72 6.09
N TYR A 312 3.44 -9.83 5.12
CA TYR A 312 4.00 -8.51 5.32
C TYR A 312 3.20 -7.69 6.34
N ILE A 313 1.86 -7.71 6.26
CA ILE A 313 1.03 -6.93 7.19
C ILE A 313 1.10 -7.44 8.63
N GLN A 314 1.62 -8.65 8.88
CA GLN A 314 1.89 -9.12 10.24
C GLN A 314 2.92 -8.22 10.94
N GLY A 315 3.79 -7.57 10.15
CA GLY A 315 4.73 -6.54 10.62
C GLY A 315 4.04 -5.45 11.43
N GLY A 316 2.95 -4.88 10.89
CA GLY A 316 2.19 -3.81 11.54
C GLY A 316 1.25 -4.26 12.67
N THR A 317 1.08 -5.57 12.86
CA THR A 317 0.13 -6.15 13.82
C THR A 317 0.85 -7.06 14.82
N VAL A 318 0.94 -8.35 14.53
CA VAL A 318 1.49 -9.37 15.41
C VAL A 318 2.96 -9.11 15.79
N LEU A 319 3.78 -8.60 14.88
CA LEU A 319 5.17 -8.26 15.19
C LEU A 319 5.28 -6.94 15.97
N SER A 320 4.35 -5.99 15.79
CA SER A 320 4.22 -4.81 16.67
C SER A 320 3.84 -5.20 18.09
N LEU A 321 2.95 -6.19 18.24
CA LEU A 321 2.62 -6.76 19.55
C LEU A 321 3.86 -7.40 20.18
N PHE A 322 4.57 -8.24 19.42
CA PHE A 322 5.81 -8.87 19.88
C PHE A 322 6.86 -7.84 20.29
N ALA A 323 6.97 -6.72 19.58
CA ALA A 323 7.81 -5.61 19.98
C ALA A 323 7.37 -5.03 21.33
N LYS A 324 6.06 -4.82 21.54
CA LYS A 324 5.53 -4.25 22.79
C LYS A 324 5.77 -5.14 24.00
N VAL A 325 5.47 -6.44 23.90
CA VAL A 325 5.37 -7.35 25.07
C VAL A 325 6.42 -8.46 25.12
N GLY A 326 7.06 -8.82 24.01
CA GLY A 326 8.02 -9.93 23.92
C GLY A 326 9.48 -9.50 23.78
N THR A 327 9.75 -8.19 23.69
CA THR A 327 11.08 -7.65 23.39
C THR A 327 11.57 -6.73 24.51
N ASP A 328 12.83 -6.86 24.89
CA ASP A 328 13.48 -5.90 25.78
C ASP A 328 13.79 -4.62 24.99
N ARG A 329 13.01 -3.58 25.25
CA ARG A 329 13.10 -2.28 24.58
C ARG A 329 13.83 -1.23 25.41
N THR A 330 14.42 -1.58 26.55
CA THR A 330 15.06 -0.61 27.44
C THR A 330 16.54 -0.50 27.11
N ILE A 331 16.97 0.66 26.61
CA ILE A 331 18.37 0.93 26.26
C ILE A 331 18.80 2.17 27.05
N GLY A 332 19.78 2.00 27.94
CA GLY A 332 20.34 3.12 28.71
C GLY A 332 19.32 3.90 29.54
N GLY A 333 18.27 3.25 30.05
CA GLY A 333 17.19 3.87 30.82
C GLY A 333 16.05 4.48 30.00
N PHE A 334 16.14 4.46 28.67
CA PHE A 334 15.05 4.85 27.76
C PHE A 334 14.34 3.63 27.19
N THR A 335 13.02 3.57 27.31
CA THR A 335 12.21 2.52 26.68
C THR A 335 11.81 2.95 25.27
N VAL A 336 12.38 2.29 24.27
CA VAL A 336 12.10 2.54 22.84
C VAL A 336 10.64 2.20 22.55
N PRO A 337 9.82 3.12 21.97
CA PRO A 337 8.44 2.83 21.59
C PRO A 337 8.32 1.63 20.62
N ALA A 338 7.29 0.80 20.75
CA ALA A 338 7.15 -0.41 19.94
C ALA A 338 6.91 -0.07 18.46
N SER A 339 6.24 1.04 18.18
CA SER A 339 5.97 1.52 16.81
C SER A 339 7.24 1.95 16.07
N TRP A 340 8.33 2.30 16.76
CA TRP A 340 9.60 2.65 16.09
C TRP A 340 10.19 1.50 15.28
N PHE A 341 9.87 0.25 15.65
CA PHE A 341 10.28 -0.91 14.86
C PHE A 341 9.67 -0.91 13.44
N GLN A 342 8.57 -0.20 13.20
CA GLN A 342 8.01 -0.04 11.86
C GLN A 342 8.91 0.79 10.93
N ALA A 343 9.85 1.56 11.46
CA ALA A 343 10.85 2.28 10.66
C ALA A 343 11.99 1.36 10.15
N VAL A 344 12.12 0.15 10.70
CA VAL A 344 13.23 -0.77 10.39
C VAL A 344 13.11 -1.32 8.96
N VAL A 345 11.93 -1.79 8.56
CA VAL A 345 11.69 -2.29 7.19
C VAL A 345 12.04 -1.23 6.13
N PRO A 346 11.48 0.00 6.16
CA PRO A 346 11.79 0.99 5.15
C PRO A 346 13.26 1.45 5.16
N LEU A 347 13.92 1.45 6.33
CA LEU A 347 15.36 1.70 6.43
C LEU A 347 16.17 0.63 5.70
N PHE A 348 15.85 -0.65 5.90
CA PHE A 348 16.53 -1.74 5.19
C PHE A 348 16.18 -1.76 3.70
N ILE A 349 14.98 -1.33 3.28
CA ILE A 349 14.65 -1.17 1.85
C ILE A 349 15.56 -0.13 1.20
N LEU A 350 15.80 1.02 1.86
CA LEU A 350 16.72 2.05 1.37
C LEU A 350 18.13 1.50 1.13
N ALA A 351 18.61 0.62 2.02
CA ALA A 351 19.92 -0.02 1.90
C ALA A 351 19.93 -1.17 0.87
N ALA A 352 18.89 -2.00 0.85
CA ALA A 352 18.82 -3.21 0.05
C ALA A 352 18.43 -2.96 -1.42
N ALA A 353 17.71 -1.87 -1.72
CA ALA A 353 17.24 -1.58 -3.08
C ALA A 353 18.39 -1.39 -4.10
N PRO A 354 19.43 -0.57 -3.84
CA PRO A 354 20.56 -0.43 -4.76
C PRO A 354 21.34 -1.74 -4.94
N VAL A 355 21.54 -2.49 -3.85
CA VAL A 355 22.24 -3.78 -3.86
C VAL A 355 21.47 -4.81 -4.70
N SER A 356 20.15 -4.88 -4.52
CA SER A 356 19.29 -5.79 -5.27
C SER A 356 19.23 -5.41 -6.74
N ALA A 357 19.14 -4.13 -7.09
CA ALA A 357 19.19 -3.67 -8.47
C ALA A 357 20.51 -4.09 -9.15
N TRP A 358 21.65 -3.87 -8.49
CA TRP A 358 22.96 -4.33 -8.97
C TRP A 358 23.01 -5.86 -9.15
N LEU A 359 22.50 -6.61 -8.18
CA LEU A 359 22.46 -8.07 -8.21
C LEU A 359 21.61 -8.58 -9.38
N TRP A 360 20.44 -7.99 -9.63
CA TRP A 360 19.55 -8.39 -10.71
C TRP A 360 20.13 -8.10 -12.09
N VAL A 361 20.83 -6.98 -12.26
CA VAL A 361 21.55 -6.68 -13.51
C VAL A 361 22.67 -7.71 -13.73
N ARG A 362 23.45 -8.03 -12.68
CA ARG A 362 24.56 -8.99 -12.77
C ARG A 362 24.08 -10.42 -13.07
N LEU A 363 22.94 -10.83 -12.54
CA LEU A 363 22.38 -12.17 -12.76
C LEU A 363 21.65 -12.30 -14.11
N GLY A 364 21.21 -11.18 -14.70
CA GLY A 364 20.54 -11.14 -16.00
C GLY A 364 19.37 -12.14 -16.10
N ASP A 365 19.25 -12.81 -17.24
CA ASP A 365 18.15 -13.74 -17.54
C ASP A 365 18.20 -15.08 -16.78
N ARG A 366 19.26 -15.31 -15.99
CA ARG A 366 19.42 -16.54 -15.19
C ARG A 366 18.32 -16.68 -14.14
N LEU A 367 17.79 -15.56 -13.64
CA LEU A 367 16.66 -15.52 -12.70
C LEU A 367 15.51 -14.69 -13.29
N GLY A 368 14.47 -15.39 -13.76
CA GLY A 368 13.24 -14.73 -14.21
C GLY A 368 12.31 -14.34 -13.06
N ALA A 369 11.23 -13.64 -13.41
CA ALA A 369 10.28 -13.09 -12.44
C ALA A 369 9.74 -14.12 -11.43
N PRO A 370 9.31 -15.34 -11.81
CA PRO A 370 8.86 -16.34 -10.84
C PRO A 370 9.89 -16.70 -9.76
N ALA A 371 11.17 -16.81 -10.14
CA ALA A 371 12.22 -17.11 -9.17
C ALA A 371 12.45 -15.96 -8.20
N LYS A 372 12.39 -14.70 -8.67
CA LYS A 372 12.50 -13.51 -7.81
C LYS A 372 11.32 -13.40 -6.83
N PHE A 373 10.10 -13.72 -7.28
CA PHE A 373 8.94 -13.89 -6.40
C PHE A 373 9.17 -14.98 -5.36
N GLY A 374 9.75 -16.11 -5.76
CA GLY A 374 10.05 -17.21 -4.87
C GLY A 374 11.11 -16.87 -3.81
N ILE A 375 12.14 -16.11 -4.20
CA ILE A 375 13.13 -15.54 -3.26
C ILE A 375 12.44 -14.59 -2.27
N GLY A 376 11.60 -13.68 -2.77
CA GLY A 376 10.88 -12.72 -1.92
C GLY A 376 9.99 -13.41 -0.89
N LEU A 377 9.19 -14.38 -1.33
CA LEU A 377 8.30 -15.15 -0.46
C LEU A 377 9.07 -16.07 0.50
N GLY A 378 10.19 -16.65 0.06
CA GLY A 378 11.08 -17.46 0.90
C GLY A 378 11.73 -16.64 2.02
N LEU A 379 12.22 -15.43 1.72
CA LEU A 379 12.78 -14.52 2.73
C LEU A 379 11.71 -14.06 3.73
N MET A 380 10.50 -13.78 3.26
CA MET A 380 9.35 -13.48 4.13
C MET A 380 9.02 -14.67 5.04
N GLY A 381 8.96 -15.89 4.50
CA GLY A 381 8.76 -17.11 5.28
C GLY A 381 9.85 -17.32 6.34
N LEU A 382 11.12 -17.16 5.95
CA LEU A 382 12.26 -17.26 6.85
C LEU A 382 12.18 -16.24 8.00
N SER A 383 11.72 -15.01 7.74
CA SER A 383 11.51 -14.00 8.78
C SER A 383 10.53 -14.49 9.86
N LEU A 384 9.46 -15.18 9.47
CA LEU A 384 8.48 -15.71 10.41
C LEU A 384 9.00 -16.96 11.13
N LEU A 385 9.76 -17.82 10.47
CA LEU A 385 10.44 -18.94 11.15
C LEU A 385 11.42 -18.43 12.21
N LEU A 386 12.12 -17.34 11.93
CA LEU A 386 12.99 -16.66 12.89
C LEU A 386 12.17 -16.15 14.09
N MET A 387 11.01 -15.54 13.86
CA MET A 387 10.12 -15.10 14.94
C MET A 387 9.52 -16.26 15.74
N ALA A 388 9.27 -17.41 15.11
CA ALA A 388 8.87 -18.62 15.82
C ALA A 388 9.94 -19.04 16.83
N LEU A 389 11.21 -19.03 16.43
CA LEU A 389 12.34 -19.32 17.32
C LEU A 389 12.47 -18.26 18.42
N ALA A 390 12.38 -16.98 18.08
CA ALA A 390 12.41 -15.89 19.07
C ALA A 390 11.32 -16.06 20.14
N THR A 391 10.13 -16.51 19.74
CA THR A 391 9.02 -16.78 20.67
C THR A 391 9.30 -17.95 21.61
N VAL A 392 9.98 -18.99 21.13
CA VAL A 392 10.41 -20.12 21.98
C VAL A 392 11.51 -19.69 22.94
N VAL A 393 12.47 -18.88 22.47
CA VAL A 393 13.55 -18.36 23.33
C VAL A 393 13.03 -17.41 24.40
N GLY A 394 12.01 -16.61 24.06
CA GLY A 394 11.30 -15.73 24.99
C GLY A 394 10.17 -16.40 25.78
N SER A 395 10.16 -17.74 25.87
CA SER A 395 9.17 -18.44 26.70
C SER A 395 9.34 -18.09 28.18
N ASP A 396 8.35 -18.45 28.99
CA ASP A 396 8.41 -18.34 30.46
C ASP A 396 8.59 -16.91 30.99
N GLY A 397 8.16 -15.91 30.20
CA GLY A 397 8.16 -14.50 30.58
C GLY A 397 9.48 -13.78 30.30
N HIS A 398 10.43 -14.42 29.62
CA HIS A 398 11.69 -13.78 29.23
C HIS A 398 11.51 -12.86 28.02
N LEU A 399 11.89 -11.60 28.17
CA LEU A 399 12.00 -10.67 27.05
C LEU A 399 13.23 -11.01 26.20
N VAL A 400 13.08 -11.02 24.87
CA VAL A 400 14.21 -11.26 23.96
C VAL A 400 14.85 -9.97 23.47
N SER A 401 16.08 -10.07 22.97
CA SER A 401 16.78 -8.94 22.34
C SER A 401 16.01 -8.37 21.14
N PRO A 402 16.02 -7.04 20.94
CA PRO A 402 15.40 -6.41 19.77
C PRO A 402 16.03 -6.83 18.43
N LEU A 403 17.23 -7.42 18.46
CA LEU A 403 17.90 -7.95 17.27
C LEU A 403 17.07 -9.00 16.53
N TRP A 404 16.25 -9.81 17.22
CA TRP A 404 15.37 -10.78 16.57
C TRP A 404 14.40 -10.11 15.59
N LEU A 405 13.73 -9.05 16.05
CA LEU A 405 12.83 -8.26 15.21
C LEU A 405 13.59 -7.52 14.10
N ILE A 406 14.74 -6.93 14.40
CA ILE A 406 15.53 -6.19 13.42
C ILE A 406 15.96 -7.10 12.26
N VAL A 407 16.43 -8.32 12.56
CA VAL A 407 16.80 -9.30 11.54
C VAL A 407 15.58 -9.81 10.78
N ALA A 408 14.46 -10.09 11.46
CA ALA A 408 13.22 -10.47 10.79
C ALA A 408 12.76 -9.38 9.81
N TYR A 409 12.74 -8.11 10.22
CA TYR A 409 12.38 -7.00 9.36
C TYR A 409 13.39 -6.74 8.23
N ALA A 410 14.68 -6.99 8.44
CA ALA A 410 15.68 -6.94 7.37
C ALA A 410 15.40 -8.02 6.30
N LEU A 411 15.03 -9.24 6.70
CA LEU A 411 14.62 -10.30 5.78
C LEU A 411 13.35 -9.93 5.02
N GLN A 412 12.36 -9.32 5.69
CA GLN A 412 11.14 -8.82 5.04
C GLN A 412 11.44 -7.72 4.02
N ALA A 413 12.30 -6.76 4.36
CA ALA A 413 12.74 -5.70 3.46
C ALA A 413 13.44 -6.26 2.20
N CYS A 414 14.38 -7.18 2.37
CA CYS A 414 15.04 -7.86 1.25
C CYS A 414 14.03 -8.65 0.40
N GLY A 415 13.05 -9.29 1.03
CA GLY A 415 12.00 -10.02 0.34
C GLY A 415 11.10 -9.09 -0.48
N GLU A 416 10.74 -7.94 0.06
CA GLU A 416 9.92 -6.93 -0.62
C GLU A 416 10.64 -6.36 -1.84
N VAL A 417 11.93 -6.01 -1.69
CA VAL A 417 12.76 -5.51 -2.80
C VAL A 417 12.93 -6.55 -3.92
N ALA A 418 12.93 -7.84 -3.59
CA ALA A 418 12.98 -8.91 -4.58
C ALA A 418 11.65 -9.10 -5.33
N LEU A 419 10.50 -8.88 -4.67
CA LEU A 419 9.17 -9.17 -5.22
C LEU A 419 8.49 -7.95 -5.84
N ALA A 420 8.42 -6.82 -5.15
CA ALA A 420 7.52 -5.71 -5.50
C ALA A 420 7.86 -5.03 -6.84
N PRO A 421 9.12 -4.62 -7.12
CA PRO A 421 9.47 -4.01 -8.40
C PRO A 421 9.27 -4.98 -9.58
N VAL A 422 9.62 -6.24 -9.37
CA VAL A 422 9.49 -7.31 -10.38
C VAL A 422 8.03 -7.60 -10.68
N GLY A 423 7.18 -7.56 -9.65
CA GLY A 423 5.75 -7.76 -9.78
C GLY A 423 5.10 -6.72 -10.68
N MET A 424 5.46 -5.45 -10.53
CA MET A 424 5.00 -4.40 -11.44
C MET A 424 5.47 -4.64 -12.88
N SER A 425 6.75 -4.98 -13.08
CA SER A 425 7.31 -5.25 -14.43
C SER A 425 6.59 -6.40 -15.12
N VAL A 426 6.53 -7.57 -14.48
CA VAL A 426 5.95 -8.77 -15.09
C VAL A 426 4.45 -8.61 -15.36
N THR A 427 3.74 -7.84 -14.53
CA THR A 427 2.33 -7.52 -14.74
C THR A 427 2.13 -6.76 -16.04
N THR A 428 3.01 -5.79 -16.35
CA THR A 428 2.92 -5.02 -17.60
C THR A 428 3.30 -5.84 -18.82
N GLU A 429 4.28 -6.74 -18.71
CA GLU A 429 4.72 -7.61 -19.80
C GLU A 429 3.66 -8.67 -20.16
N VAL A 430 2.98 -9.21 -19.16
CA VAL A 430 1.91 -10.21 -19.32
C VAL A 430 0.62 -9.59 -19.84
N ALA A 431 0.39 -8.31 -19.57
CA ALA A 431 -0.90 -7.69 -19.81
C ALA A 431 -1.27 -7.62 -21.30
N PRO A 432 -2.53 -7.91 -21.66
CA PRO A 432 -3.05 -7.59 -22.99
C PRO A 432 -2.90 -6.09 -23.27
N ARG A 433 -2.60 -5.72 -24.53
CA ARG A 433 -2.39 -4.31 -24.92
C ARG A 433 -3.53 -3.39 -24.50
N THR A 434 -4.77 -3.86 -24.56
CA THR A 434 -5.97 -3.09 -24.19
C THR A 434 -6.22 -3.04 -22.67
N PHE A 435 -5.64 -3.95 -21.89
CA PHE A 435 -5.96 -4.16 -20.47
C PHE A 435 -4.77 -3.96 -19.52
N VAL A 436 -3.72 -3.25 -19.94
CA VAL A 436 -2.51 -2.97 -19.13
C VAL A 436 -2.86 -2.34 -17.78
N SER A 437 -3.62 -1.25 -17.77
CA SER A 437 -4.02 -0.57 -16.53
C SER A 437 -4.87 -1.46 -15.62
N GLN A 438 -5.71 -2.33 -16.20
CA GLN A 438 -6.51 -3.28 -15.42
C GLN A 438 -5.66 -4.38 -14.79
N MET A 439 -4.63 -4.86 -15.50
CA MET A 439 -3.67 -5.85 -14.97
C MET A 439 -2.82 -5.24 -13.83
N ILE A 440 -2.36 -4.00 -13.97
CA ILE A 440 -1.70 -3.28 -12.87
C ILE A 440 -2.67 -3.13 -11.68
N GLY A 441 -3.94 -2.82 -11.93
CA GLY A 441 -4.98 -2.80 -10.89
C GLY A 441 -5.13 -4.15 -10.19
N LEU A 442 -5.09 -5.27 -10.94
CA LEU A 442 -5.09 -6.62 -10.38
C LEU A 442 -3.85 -6.87 -9.52
N PHE A 443 -2.67 -6.38 -9.88
CA PHE A 443 -1.49 -6.48 -9.00
C PHE A 443 -1.73 -5.81 -7.65
N TRP A 444 -2.28 -4.59 -7.62
CA TRP A 444 -2.62 -3.91 -6.37
C TRP A 444 -3.75 -4.59 -5.58
N LEU A 445 -4.68 -5.25 -6.28
CA LEU A 445 -5.70 -6.08 -5.64
C LEU A 445 -5.09 -7.31 -4.93
N ALA A 446 -3.87 -7.72 -5.26
CA ALA A 446 -3.15 -8.74 -4.49
C ALA A 446 -2.80 -8.23 -3.09
N ALA A 447 -2.38 -6.96 -2.97
CA ALA A 447 -2.14 -6.32 -1.67
C ALA A 447 -3.45 -6.16 -0.87
N ALA A 448 -4.56 -5.84 -1.53
CA ALA A 448 -5.87 -5.81 -0.89
C ALA A 448 -6.27 -7.19 -0.34
N LEU A 449 -6.13 -8.24 -1.16
CA LEU A 449 -6.40 -9.62 -0.77
C LEU A 449 -5.52 -10.03 0.41
N GLY A 450 -4.21 -9.81 0.31
CA GLY A 450 -3.24 -10.12 1.35
C GLY A 450 -3.56 -9.41 2.67
N ALA A 451 -3.82 -8.11 2.64
CA ALA A 451 -4.16 -7.34 3.83
C ALA A 451 -5.48 -7.80 4.47
N GLY A 452 -6.52 -8.06 3.67
CA GLY A 452 -7.82 -8.47 4.19
C GLY A 452 -7.79 -9.88 4.80
N VAL A 453 -7.12 -10.84 4.15
CA VAL A 453 -6.97 -12.21 4.68
C VAL A 453 -6.01 -12.23 5.87
N GLY A 454 -4.88 -11.53 5.77
CA GLY A 454 -3.87 -11.50 6.83
C GLY A 454 -4.36 -10.80 8.09
N GLY A 455 -5.25 -9.81 7.97
CA GLY A 455 -5.92 -9.21 9.13
C GLY A 455 -6.77 -10.22 9.90
N HIS A 456 -7.38 -11.18 9.21
CA HIS A 456 -8.18 -12.23 9.84
C HIS A 456 -7.35 -13.47 10.21
N ALA A 457 -6.05 -13.52 9.93
CA ALA A 457 -5.22 -14.70 10.14
C ALA A 457 -5.18 -15.14 11.62
N VAL A 458 -5.10 -14.18 12.56
CA VAL A 458 -5.13 -14.45 14.01
C VAL A 458 -6.49 -15.03 14.44
N GLN A 459 -7.58 -14.50 13.90
CA GLN A 459 -8.92 -15.02 14.18
C GLN A 459 -9.07 -16.46 13.64
N LEU A 460 -8.53 -16.73 12.44
CA LEU A 460 -8.57 -18.05 11.80
C LEU A 460 -7.70 -19.09 12.52
N SER A 461 -6.61 -18.69 13.17
CA SER A 461 -5.79 -19.59 13.97
C SER A 461 -6.43 -19.98 15.30
N LYS A 462 -7.53 -19.31 15.71
CA LYS A 462 -8.22 -19.50 16.99
C LYS A 462 -7.31 -19.33 18.22
N THR A 463 -6.19 -18.61 18.05
CA THR A 463 -5.25 -18.29 19.12
C THR A 463 -5.45 -16.85 19.54
N SER A 464 -5.57 -16.60 20.85
CA SER A 464 -5.72 -15.23 21.37
C SER A 464 -4.41 -14.44 21.29
N THR A 465 -3.27 -15.10 21.49
CA THR A 465 -1.93 -14.51 21.37
C THR A 465 -1.08 -15.36 20.42
N PRO A 466 -0.50 -14.76 19.36
CA PRO A 466 0.33 -15.49 18.40
C PRO A 466 1.60 -16.07 19.05
N GLY A 467 1.62 -17.39 19.22
CA GLY A 467 2.81 -18.13 19.67
C GLY A 467 3.67 -18.66 18.51
N ALA A 468 4.71 -19.44 18.83
CA ALA A 468 5.59 -20.05 17.82
C ALA A 468 4.81 -20.83 16.74
N GLY A 469 3.76 -21.56 17.13
CA GLY A 469 2.91 -22.30 16.20
C GLY A 469 2.24 -21.43 15.14
N TYR A 470 1.84 -20.19 15.48
CA TYR A 470 1.26 -19.24 14.53
C TYR A 470 2.28 -18.84 13.46
N TYR A 471 3.48 -18.47 13.89
CA TYR A 471 4.56 -18.09 12.97
C TYR A 471 5.01 -19.26 12.08
N LEU A 472 5.06 -20.49 12.61
CA LEU A 472 5.34 -21.69 11.82
C LEU A 472 4.25 -21.97 10.78
N ALA A 473 2.98 -21.84 11.17
CA ALA A 473 1.83 -22.05 10.28
C ALA A 473 1.79 -21.08 9.09
N LEU A 474 2.37 -19.88 9.26
CA LEU A 474 2.50 -18.90 8.19
C LEU A 474 3.84 -19.04 7.41
N GLY A 475 4.95 -19.24 8.13
CA GLY A 475 6.29 -19.24 7.59
C GLY A 475 6.62 -20.49 6.76
N ILE A 476 6.19 -21.67 7.19
CA ILE A 476 6.47 -22.93 6.46
C ILE A 476 5.80 -22.92 5.08
N PRO A 477 4.48 -22.63 4.94
CA PRO A 477 3.87 -22.60 3.61
C PRO A 477 4.46 -21.52 2.71
N ALA A 478 4.91 -20.40 3.27
CA ALA A 478 5.60 -19.34 2.52
C ALA A 478 6.94 -19.83 1.94
N LEU A 479 7.74 -20.51 2.75
CA LEU A 479 9.01 -21.08 2.31
C LEU A 479 8.80 -22.15 1.24
N LEU A 480 7.82 -23.03 1.41
CA LEU A 480 7.47 -24.06 0.44
C LEU A 480 6.94 -23.46 -0.88
N ALA A 481 6.06 -22.48 -0.81
CA ALA A 481 5.57 -21.76 -1.99
C ALA A 481 6.71 -21.01 -2.72
N GLY A 482 7.62 -20.40 -1.96
CA GLY A 482 8.82 -19.76 -2.50
C GLY A 482 9.72 -20.75 -3.25
N GLY A 483 10.00 -21.91 -2.63
CA GLY A 483 10.75 -23.00 -3.26
C GLY A 483 10.06 -23.54 -4.51
N ALA A 484 8.73 -23.73 -4.48
CA ALA A 484 7.96 -24.20 -5.62
C ALA A 484 8.02 -23.22 -6.81
N LEU A 485 7.99 -21.90 -6.56
CA LEU A 485 8.16 -20.88 -7.60
C LEU A 485 9.56 -20.90 -8.21
N ILE A 486 10.60 -21.10 -7.39
CA ILE A 486 11.99 -21.20 -7.86
C ILE A 486 12.15 -22.44 -8.75
N LEU A 487 11.73 -23.62 -8.27
CA LEU A 487 11.81 -24.88 -9.00
C LEU A 487 10.94 -24.88 -10.27
N GLY A 488 9.75 -24.28 -10.19
CA GLY A 488 8.80 -24.15 -11.31
C GLY A 488 9.09 -22.99 -12.25
N SER A 489 10.12 -22.17 -11.99
CA SER A 489 10.33 -20.88 -12.66
C SER A 489 10.40 -20.99 -14.17
N ARG A 490 11.17 -21.95 -14.71
CA ARG A 490 11.30 -22.16 -16.16
C ARG A 490 9.96 -22.45 -16.85
N ARG A 491 9.14 -23.30 -16.22
CA ARG A 491 7.82 -23.68 -16.77
C ARG A 491 6.84 -22.51 -16.72
N LEU A 492 6.84 -21.76 -15.62
CA LEU A 492 5.94 -20.63 -15.46
C LEU A 492 6.30 -19.47 -16.39
N ARG A 493 7.59 -19.17 -16.56
CA ARG A 493 8.10 -18.22 -17.56
C ARG A 493 7.63 -18.52 -18.97
N ALA A 494 7.79 -19.77 -19.40
CA ALA A 494 7.36 -20.20 -20.74
C ALA A 494 5.87 -19.95 -21.00
N ARG A 495 5.00 -20.18 -20.00
CA ARG A 495 3.55 -19.93 -20.11
C ARG A 495 3.17 -18.45 -20.03
N LEU A 496 3.94 -17.65 -19.28
CA LEU A 496 3.76 -16.21 -19.19
C LEU A 496 4.26 -15.49 -20.46
N GLY A 497 5.23 -16.07 -21.16
CA GLY A 497 5.88 -15.45 -22.31
C GLY A 497 6.92 -14.39 -21.92
N VAL A 498 7.62 -14.60 -20.79
CA VAL A 498 8.61 -13.66 -20.18
C VAL A 498 9.88 -14.36 -19.66
#